data_AF-A0A267TIP5-F1
#
_entry.id   AF-A0A267TIP5-F1
#
_cell.length_a   1.000
_cell.length_b   1.000
_cell.length_c   1.000
_cell.angle_alpha   90.00
_cell.angle_beta   90.00
_cell.angle_gamma   90.00
#
_symmetry.space_group_name_H-M   'P 1'
#
loop_
_entity.id
_entity.type
_entity.pdbx_description
1 polymer ?
#
loop_
_entity_poly.entity_id
_entity_poly.type
_entity_poly.pdbx_seq_one_letter_code
_entity_poly.pdbx_strand_id
1 'polypeptide(L)'
;MLAKDIINHVLPILKSSDTVGDALGWMEDYKVGQLAIVEDTEYRGLISQDILIDADESLPMVALQPECPDVFVLENQHLYEVLAQSQKFDLEVIAVLDHEHHFVGTILVNELLNELTKKLGSQELGAIIEIAISNRDYSLSEISRLIEANDTKVISSYYTSGDESSNYRDILTLKLNRRDISPVVATLERFEYHIIGAYAFEPIVTPDKERFDMLMRYLDL
;
A
#
# COMPACT_ATOMS: atom_id res chain seq x y z
N MET A 1 12.14 -1.76 -5.21
CA MET A 1 12.05 -0.35 -5.66
C MET A 1 12.54 0.48 -4.51
N LEU A 2 13.43 1.42 -4.79
CA LEU A 2 14.10 2.21 -3.77
C LEU A 2 13.46 3.60 -3.68
N ALA A 3 13.67 4.30 -2.57
CA ALA A 3 13.18 5.65 -2.37
C ALA A 3 13.59 6.58 -3.52
N LYS A 4 14.84 6.49 -4.00
CA LYS A 4 15.33 7.28 -5.15
C LYS A 4 14.55 7.12 -6.45
N ASP A 5 13.87 5.99 -6.63
CA ASP A 5 13.10 5.71 -7.85
C ASP A 5 11.74 6.46 -7.86
N ILE A 6 11.33 7.04 -6.72
CA ILE A 6 10.00 7.62 -6.45
C ILE A 6 10.12 9.09 -6.00
N ILE A 7 11.34 9.66 -6.00
CA ILE A 7 11.52 11.05 -5.58
C ILE A 7 10.75 11.97 -6.52
N ASN A 8 9.90 12.79 -5.93
CA ASN A 8 9.20 13.85 -6.58
C ASN A 8 10.03 15.14 -6.47
N HIS A 9 10.56 15.60 -7.59
CA HIS A 9 11.31 16.86 -7.67
C HIS A 9 10.43 18.08 -7.97
N VAL A 10 9.11 17.90 -8.05
CA VAL A 10 8.15 18.95 -8.42
C VAL A 10 7.59 19.64 -7.18
N LEU A 11 7.57 18.97 -6.04
CA LEU A 11 7.14 19.56 -4.77
C LEU A 11 8.11 20.66 -4.32
N PRO A 12 7.59 21.83 -3.91
CA PRO A 12 8.41 22.90 -3.39
C PRO A 12 8.97 22.51 -2.02
N ILE A 13 10.13 23.08 -1.70
CA ILE A 13 10.74 23.02 -0.37
C ILE A 13 10.67 24.40 0.27
N LEU A 14 10.41 24.43 1.56
CA LEU A 14 10.39 25.65 2.36
C LEU A 14 11.78 25.95 2.91
N LYS A 15 12.19 27.21 2.84
CA LYS A 15 13.36 27.72 3.55
C LYS A 15 12.93 28.34 4.87
N SER A 16 13.85 28.45 5.81
CA SER A 16 13.55 29.09 7.10
C SER A 16 13.15 30.57 6.96
N SER A 17 13.52 31.21 5.84
CA SER A 17 13.18 32.59 5.49
C SER A 17 11.79 32.78 4.89
N ASP A 18 11.17 31.72 4.40
CA ASP A 18 9.88 31.81 3.71
C ASP A 18 8.75 32.10 4.73
N THR A 19 7.65 32.68 4.27
CA THR A 19 6.54 33.07 5.15
C THR A 19 5.46 32.00 5.25
N VAL A 20 4.63 32.08 6.30
CA VAL A 20 3.45 31.22 6.47
C VAL A 20 2.51 31.35 5.27
N GLY A 21 2.33 32.56 4.73
CA GLY A 21 1.52 32.80 3.53
C GLY A 21 2.05 32.08 2.29
N ASP A 22 3.38 32.08 2.08
CA ASP A 22 4.01 31.36 0.96
C ASP A 22 3.79 29.85 1.08
N ALA A 23 3.98 29.30 2.29
CA ALA A 23 3.78 27.89 2.58
C ALA A 23 2.33 27.44 2.33
N LEU A 24 1.34 28.22 2.80
CA LEU A 24 -0.07 27.97 2.57
C LEU A 24 -0.43 28.02 1.08
N GLY A 25 0.10 29.00 0.35
CA GLY A 25 -0.09 29.11 -1.10
C GLY A 25 0.44 27.89 -1.86
N TRP A 26 1.65 27.43 -1.51
CA TRP A 26 2.22 26.22 -2.11
C TRP A 26 1.43 24.96 -1.74
N MET A 27 0.99 24.83 -0.50
CA MET A 27 0.13 23.71 -0.09
C MET A 27 -1.17 23.67 -0.91
N GLU A 28 -1.79 24.82 -1.18
CA GLU A 28 -2.99 24.93 -2.02
C GLU A 28 -2.71 24.58 -3.50
N ASP A 29 -1.65 25.15 -4.07
CA ASP A 29 -1.26 24.95 -5.48
C ASP A 29 -0.93 23.48 -5.79
N TYR A 30 -0.19 22.82 -4.89
CA TYR A 30 0.24 21.44 -5.05
C TYR A 30 -0.73 20.43 -4.43
N LYS A 31 -1.77 20.91 -3.73
CA LYS A 31 -2.78 20.10 -3.03
C LYS A 31 -2.17 19.10 -2.05
N VAL A 32 -1.27 19.59 -1.21
CA VAL A 32 -0.57 18.83 -0.18
C VAL A 32 -0.75 19.50 1.17
N GLY A 33 -1.00 18.73 2.22
CA GLY A 33 -1.15 19.24 3.58
C GLY A 33 0.16 19.37 4.35
N GLN A 34 1.28 18.91 3.79
CA GLN A 34 2.59 18.93 4.43
C GLN A 34 3.70 19.33 3.45
N LEU A 35 4.69 20.09 3.93
CA LEU A 35 5.88 20.48 3.16
C LEU A 35 7.15 20.30 4.00
N ALA A 36 8.27 20.03 3.33
CA ALA A 36 9.57 19.89 3.99
C ALA A 36 10.29 21.24 4.10
N ILE A 37 10.86 21.51 5.27
CA ILE A 37 11.73 22.65 5.53
C ILE A 37 13.19 22.20 5.36
N VAL A 38 13.93 22.91 4.52
CA VAL A 38 15.31 22.63 4.18
C VAL A 38 16.13 23.92 4.27
N GLU A 39 17.25 23.87 4.99
CA GLU A 39 18.18 24.99 5.14
C GLU A 39 19.57 24.56 4.66
N ASP A 40 20.14 25.24 3.66
CA ASP A 40 21.49 24.95 3.14
C ASP A 40 21.77 23.45 2.89
N THR A 41 20.79 22.73 2.34
CA THR A 41 20.77 21.27 2.08
C THR A 41 20.52 20.35 3.28
N GLU A 42 20.38 20.89 4.49
CA GLU A 42 19.99 20.14 5.67
C GLU A 42 18.46 20.12 5.84
N TYR A 43 17.91 18.94 5.99
CA TYR A 43 16.51 18.77 6.36
C TYR A 43 16.28 19.19 7.81
N ARG A 44 15.27 20.03 8.05
CA ARG A 44 14.92 20.57 9.38
C ARG A 44 13.63 19.99 9.95
N GLY A 45 12.78 19.42 9.11
CA GLY A 45 11.49 18.85 9.50
C GLY A 45 10.41 19.09 8.46
N LEU A 46 9.20 18.66 8.79
CA LEU A 46 7.98 18.93 8.04
C LEU A 46 7.18 20.02 8.72
N ILE A 47 6.31 20.67 7.97
CA ILE A 47 5.28 21.55 8.51
C ILE A 47 3.94 21.15 7.92
N SER A 48 2.94 20.98 8.78
CA SER A 48 1.57 20.69 8.38
C SER A 48 0.74 21.97 8.22
N GLN A 49 -0.23 21.90 7.32
CA GLN A 49 -1.19 22.97 7.09
C GLN A 49 -1.95 23.36 8.36
N ASP A 50 -2.26 22.37 9.21
CA ASP A 50 -2.99 22.58 10.47
C ASP A 50 -2.26 23.55 11.40
N ILE A 51 -0.91 23.51 11.45
CA ILE A 51 -0.11 24.45 12.25
C ILE A 51 -0.13 25.86 11.63
N LEU A 52 -0.15 25.93 10.30
CA LEU A 52 -0.06 27.19 9.57
C LEU A 52 -1.36 27.99 9.60
N ILE A 53 -2.53 27.31 9.64
CA ILE A 53 -3.85 27.96 9.64
C ILE A 53 -4.05 28.88 10.86
N ASP A 54 -3.49 28.51 12.02
CA ASP A 54 -3.60 29.29 13.25
C ASP A 54 -2.52 30.37 13.39
N ALA A 55 -1.53 30.39 12.48
CA ALA A 55 -0.39 31.31 12.51
C ALA A 55 -0.64 32.58 11.68
N ASP A 56 0.09 33.65 12.00
CA ASP A 56 0.08 34.88 11.19
C ASP A 56 0.84 34.64 9.88
N GLU A 57 0.21 34.94 8.74
CA GLU A 57 0.76 34.74 7.39
C GLU A 57 2.11 35.43 7.17
N SER A 58 2.39 36.52 7.90
CA SER A 58 3.63 37.29 7.78
C SER A 58 4.79 36.71 8.58
N LEU A 59 4.55 35.71 9.44
CA LEU A 59 5.59 35.08 10.23
C LEU A 59 6.53 34.25 9.33
N PRO A 60 7.84 34.31 9.58
CA PRO A 60 8.78 33.44 8.90
C PRO A 60 8.72 32.01 9.45
N MET A 61 9.01 31.02 8.61
CA MET A 61 9.06 29.60 8.99
C MET A 61 10.01 29.30 10.16
N VAL A 62 11.11 30.05 10.29
CA VAL A 62 12.05 29.93 11.43
C VAL A 62 11.39 30.19 12.79
N ALA A 63 10.31 30.95 12.84
CA ALA A 63 9.58 31.24 14.08
C ALA A 63 8.67 30.09 14.50
N LEU A 64 8.39 29.15 13.59
CA LEU A 64 7.61 27.95 13.85
C LEU A 64 8.53 26.78 14.14
N GLN A 65 8.07 25.86 14.99
CA GLN A 65 8.81 24.63 15.27
C GLN A 65 8.40 23.56 14.24
N PRO A 66 9.35 23.05 13.43
CA PRO A 66 9.05 21.97 12.50
C PRO A 66 8.63 20.70 13.24
N GLU A 67 7.69 19.98 12.63
CA GLU A 67 7.32 18.64 13.05
C GLU A 67 8.33 17.63 12.49
N CYS A 68 8.48 16.50 13.19
CA CYS A 68 9.21 15.34 12.66
C CYS A 68 10.64 15.64 12.11
N PRO A 69 11.51 16.38 12.83
CA PRO A 69 12.87 16.71 12.36
C PRO A 69 13.75 15.46 12.13
N ASP A 70 13.51 14.40 12.90
CA ASP A 70 14.25 13.14 12.81
C ASP A 70 13.57 12.09 11.90
N VAL A 71 12.50 12.47 11.20
CA VAL A 71 11.75 11.55 10.33
C VAL A 71 12.08 11.83 8.87
N PHE A 72 12.93 10.98 8.32
CA PHE A 72 13.34 10.99 6.93
C PHE A 72 13.67 9.56 6.48
N VAL A 73 13.77 9.35 5.17
CA VAL A 73 14.24 8.10 4.57
C VAL A 73 15.53 8.33 3.80
N LEU A 74 16.36 7.30 3.70
CA LEU A 74 17.54 7.33 2.84
C LEU A 74 17.17 6.91 1.42
N GLU A 75 17.86 7.48 0.43
CA GLU A 75 17.60 7.23 -1.00
C GLU A 75 17.68 5.74 -1.41
N ASN A 76 18.40 4.93 -0.64
CA ASN A 76 18.61 3.50 -0.85
C ASN A 76 17.67 2.60 -0.04
N GLN A 77 16.72 3.16 0.72
CA GLN A 77 15.73 2.36 1.47
C GLN A 77 14.66 1.78 0.55
N HIS A 78 14.14 0.61 0.93
CA HIS A 78 13.08 -0.05 0.19
C HIS A 78 11.73 0.63 0.44
N LEU A 79 10.88 0.64 -0.58
CA LEU A 79 9.49 1.13 -0.54
C LEU A 79 8.70 0.75 0.74
N TYR A 80 8.86 -0.47 1.24
CA TYR A 80 8.17 -0.92 2.45
C TYR A 80 8.60 -0.19 3.71
N GLU A 81 9.87 0.17 3.82
CA GLU A 81 10.38 0.96 4.96
C GLU A 81 9.82 2.38 4.92
N VAL A 82 9.78 2.98 3.72
CA VAL A 82 9.19 4.30 3.49
C VAL A 82 7.70 4.30 3.88
N LEU A 83 6.94 3.29 3.45
CA LEU A 83 5.51 3.15 3.79
C LEU A 83 5.26 2.95 5.29
N ALA A 84 6.09 2.12 5.94
CA ALA A 84 5.98 1.89 7.37
C ALA A 84 6.24 3.19 8.16
N GLN A 85 7.20 3.99 7.71
CA GLN A 85 7.51 5.28 8.33
C GLN A 85 6.40 6.31 8.09
N SER A 86 5.83 6.40 6.87
CA SER A 86 4.69 7.30 6.63
C SER A 86 3.50 6.98 7.52
N GLN A 87 3.18 5.68 7.68
CA GLN A 87 2.03 5.27 8.49
C GLN A 87 2.27 5.52 9.98
N LYS A 88 3.50 5.33 10.47
CA LYS A 88 3.84 5.51 11.88
C LYS A 88 3.68 6.96 12.35
N PHE A 89 3.94 7.92 11.47
CA PHE A 89 3.95 9.35 11.77
C PHE A 89 2.83 10.12 11.07
N ASP A 90 1.90 9.43 10.40
CA ASP A 90 0.78 10.02 9.64
C ASP A 90 1.24 11.09 8.63
N LEU A 91 2.23 10.74 7.82
CA LEU A 91 2.85 11.66 6.86
C LEU A 91 2.17 11.57 5.50
N GLU A 92 1.98 12.73 4.86
CA GLU A 92 1.63 12.84 3.44
C GLU A 92 2.87 12.97 2.57
N VAL A 93 3.93 13.58 3.12
CA VAL A 93 5.21 13.84 2.46
C VAL A 93 6.35 13.32 3.32
N ILE A 94 7.32 12.62 2.71
CA ILE A 94 8.53 12.14 3.38
C ILE A 94 9.75 12.76 2.71
N ALA A 95 10.66 13.33 3.51
CA ALA A 95 11.96 13.80 3.03
C ALA A 95 12.92 12.64 2.76
N VAL A 96 13.64 12.73 1.65
CA VAL A 96 14.65 11.75 1.23
C VAL A 96 16.03 12.39 1.33
N LEU A 97 16.92 11.72 2.05
CA LEU A 97 18.31 12.13 2.22
C LEU A 97 19.26 11.18 1.50
N ASP A 98 20.43 11.70 1.12
CA ASP A 98 21.55 10.89 0.67
C ASP A 98 22.31 10.25 1.85
N HIS A 99 23.38 9.52 1.53
CA HIS A 99 24.26 8.89 2.52
C HIS A 99 25.05 9.89 3.40
N GLU A 100 25.17 11.14 2.97
CA GLU A 100 25.84 12.22 3.71
C GLU A 100 24.84 13.07 4.52
N HIS A 101 23.57 12.66 4.58
CA HIS A 101 22.45 13.38 5.21
C HIS A 101 22.05 14.69 4.52
N HIS A 102 22.42 14.90 3.26
CA HIS A 102 21.89 16.02 2.47
C HIS A 102 20.52 15.69 1.92
N PHE A 103 19.64 16.68 1.90
CA PHE A 103 18.32 16.58 1.31
C PHE A 103 18.40 16.45 -0.21
N VAL A 104 17.78 15.39 -0.74
CA VAL A 104 17.76 15.08 -2.19
C VAL A 104 16.39 15.37 -2.81
N GLY A 105 15.32 15.23 -2.03
CA GLY A 105 13.96 15.50 -2.47
C GLY A 105 12.91 14.97 -1.52
N THR A 106 11.66 14.94 -1.98
CA THR A 106 10.52 14.44 -1.20
C THR A 106 9.81 13.32 -1.94
N ILE A 107 9.12 12.47 -1.20
CA ILE A 107 8.22 11.44 -1.72
C ILE A 107 6.82 11.75 -1.23
N LEU A 108 5.86 11.78 -2.14
CA LEU A 108 4.44 11.79 -1.80
C LEU A 108 3.96 10.38 -1.49
N VAL A 109 3.29 10.21 -0.35
CA VAL A 109 2.78 8.90 0.06
C VAL A 109 1.69 8.40 -0.89
N ASN A 110 0.92 9.29 -1.52
CA ASN A 110 -0.06 8.90 -2.53
C ASN A 110 0.59 8.30 -3.79
N GLU A 111 1.72 8.85 -4.26
CA GLU A 111 2.49 8.33 -5.39
C GLU A 111 3.12 6.98 -5.03
N LEU A 112 3.60 6.87 -3.79
CA LEU A 112 4.11 5.64 -3.21
C LEU A 112 3.07 4.51 -3.24
N LEU A 113 1.85 4.81 -2.81
CA LEU A 113 0.71 3.89 -2.82
C LEU A 113 0.29 3.52 -4.24
N ASN A 114 0.30 4.47 -5.17
CA ASN A 114 0.00 4.23 -6.58
C ASN A 114 1.01 3.25 -7.21
N GLU A 115 2.30 3.44 -6.96
CA GLU A 115 3.36 2.56 -7.45
C GLU A 115 3.29 1.16 -6.82
N LEU A 116 3.01 1.07 -5.51
CA LEU A 116 2.77 -0.22 -4.86
C LEU A 116 1.56 -0.94 -5.50
N THR A 117 0.47 -0.22 -5.71
CA THR A 117 -0.78 -0.77 -6.26
C THR A 117 -0.59 -1.30 -7.68
N LYS A 118 0.19 -0.61 -8.51
CA LYS A 118 0.59 -1.11 -9.84
C LYS A 118 1.38 -2.42 -9.73
N LYS A 119 2.34 -2.50 -8.80
CA LYS A 119 3.15 -3.72 -8.58
C LYS A 119 2.35 -4.90 -8.05
N LEU A 120 1.28 -4.64 -7.29
CA LEU A 120 0.36 -5.68 -6.84
C LEU A 120 -0.57 -6.19 -7.94
N GLY A 121 -0.49 -5.65 -9.16
CA GLY A 121 -1.28 -6.12 -10.30
C GLY A 121 -2.73 -5.68 -10.27
N SER A 122 -3.04 -4.54 -9.64
CA SER A 122 -4.41 -4.02 -9.55
C SER A 122 -5.04 -3.72 -10.92
N GLN A 123 -4.20 -3.33 -11.89
CA GLN A 123 -4.62 -3.07 -13.28
C GLN A 123 -4.70 -4.35 -14.11
N GLU A 124 -4.20 -5.48 -13.62
CA GLU A 124 -4.24 -6.74 -14.33
C GLU A 124 -5.58 -7.44 -14.14
N LEU A 125 -6.14 -7.92 -15.25
CA LEU A 125 -7.34 -8.75 -15.26
C LEU A 125 -7.04 -10.09 -14.57
N GLY A 126 -8.00 -10.55 -13.78
CA GLY A 126 -7.89 -11.83 -13.10
C GLY A 126 -8.77 -11.90 -11.87
N ALA A 127 -8.51 -12.89 -11.02
CA ALA A 127 -9.27 -13.15 -9.81
C ALA A 127 -8.37 -13.04 -8.58
N ILE A 128 -9.00 -12.88 -7.42
CA ILE A 128 -8.33 -12.87 -6.12
C ILE A 128 -8.82 -14.08 -5.34
N ILE A 129 -7.90 -14.77 -4.66
CA ILE A 129 -8.24 -15.85 -3.74
C ILE A 129 -7.63 -15.56 -2.37
N GLU A 130 -8.38 -15.85 -1.32
CA GLU A 130 -7.99 -15.69 0.07
C GLU A 130 -8.03 -17.05 0.77
N ILE A 131 -6.90 -17.41 1.35
CA ILE A 131 -6.69 -18.72 1.98
C ILE A 131 -6.40 -18.46 3.46
N ALA A 132 -7.19 -19.07 4.34
CA ALA A 132 -6.86 -19.09 5.76
C ALA A 132 -5.70 -20.05 6.02
N ILE A 133 -4.73 -19.60 6.80
CA ILE A 133 -3.50 -20.32 7.10
C ILE A 133 -3.48 -20.74 8.57
N SER A 134 -3.12 -22.00 8.82
CA SER A 134 -2.59 -22.44 10.12
C SER A 134 -1.08 -22.19 10.14
N ASN A 135 -0.60 -21.33 11.05
CA ASN A 135 0.80 -20.88 11.14
C ASN A 135 1.90 -21.97 11.11
N ARG A 136 1.56 -23.25 11.32
CA ARG A 136 2.52 -24.37 11.25
C ARG A 136 2.69 -24.98 9.86
N ASP A 137 1.69 -24.87 8.99
CA ASP A 137 1.61 -25.62 7.73
C ASP A 137 1.70 -24.72 6.49
N TYR A 138 2.09 -23.45 6.69
CA TYR A 138 2.23 -22.49 5.61
C TYR A 138 3.42 -22.83 4.69
N SER A 139 3.13 -23.10 3.43
CA SER A 139 4.13 -23.25 2.36
C SER A 139 3.67 -22.51 1.11
N LEU A 140 4.18 -21.29 0.91
CA LEU A 140 3.86 -20.52 -0.31
C LEU A 140 4.29 -21.25 -1.58
N SER A 141 5.40 -21.99 -1.53
CA SER A 141 5.89 -22.79 -2.65
C SER A 141 4.92 -23.90 -3.04
N GLU A 142 4.27 -24.53 -2.06
CA GLU A 142 3.30 -25.59 -2.33
C GLU A 142 2.02 -25.02 -2.93
N ILE A 143 1.49 -23.95 -2.32
CA ILE A 143 0.31 -23.24 -2.81
C ILE A 143 0.54 -22.78 -4.25
N SER A 144 1.70 -22.17 -4.52
CA SER A 144 2.06 -21.70 -5.87
C SER A 144 2.12 -22.86 -6.87
N ARG A 145 2.72 -23.99 -6.49
CA ARG A 145 2.78 -25.19 -7.35
C ARG A 145 1.38 -25.72 -7.70
N LEU A 146 0.45 -25.72 -6.74
CA LEU A 146 -0.93 -26.16 -6.96
C LEU A 146 -1.70 -25.20 -7.89
N ILE A 147 -1.45 -23.90 -7.77
CA ILE A 147 -2.02 -22.88 -8.66
C ILE A 147 -1.45 -23.03 -10.08
N GLU A 148 -0.14 -23.18 -10.22
CA GLU A 148 0.54 -23.32 -11.51
C GLU A 148 0.18 -24.62 -12.24
N ALA A 149 -0.09 -25.70 -11.50
CA ALA A 149 -0.60 -26.96 -12.06
C ALA A 149 -1.98 -26.82 -12.74
N ASN A 150 -2.68 -25.71 -12.51
CA ASN A 150 -3.95 -25.35 -13.15
C ASN A 150 -3.78 -24.24 -14.21
N ASP A 151 -2.62 -24.17 -14.87
CA ASP A 151 -2.31 -23.20 -15.95
C ASP A 151 -2.59 -21.73 -15.57
N THR A 152 -2.38 -21.42 -14.28
CA THR A 152 -2.66 -20.13 -13.65
C THR A 152 -1.38 -19.59 -13.02
N LYS A 153 -1.13 -18.29 -13.18
CA LYS A 153 0.04 -17.61 -12.58
C LYS A 153 -0.41 -16.75 -11.40
N VAL A 154 0.41 -16.72 -10.37
CA VAL A 154 0.32 -15.76 -9.28
C VAL A 154 0.96 -14.45 -9.73
N ILE A 155 0.19 -13.36 -9.72
CA ILE A 155 0.65 -12.00 -10.05
C ILE A 155 1.28 -11.37 -8.81
N SER A 156 0.57 -11.46 -7.68
CA SER A 156 1.04 -10.93 -6.40
C SER A 156 0.51 -11.77 -5.25
N SER A 157 1.25 -11.76 -4.15
CA SER A 157 0.87 -12.38 -2.89
C SER A 157 1.17 -11.42 -1.75
N TYR A 158 0.29 -11.39 -0.76
CA TYR A 158 0.57 -10.73 0.50
C TYR A 158 -0.05 -11.50 1.66
N TYR A 159 0.60 -11.38 2.80
CA TYR A 159 0.24 -12.05 4.03
C TYR A 159 -0.37 -11.03 4.98
N THR A 160 -1.54 -11.35 5.52
CA THR A 160 -2.20 -10.57 6.55
C THR A 160 -2.21 -11.39 7.82
N SER A 161 -1.52 -10.88 8.84
CA SER A 161 -1.65 -11.41 10.19
C SER A 161 -3.03 -11.04 10.72
N GLY A 162 -3.79 -12.02 11.16
CA GLY A 162 -5.07 -11.81 11.83
C GLY A 162 -4.87 -11.36 13.28
N ASP A 163 -5.91 -10.74 13.82
CA ASP A 163 -5.98 -10.34 15.22
C ASP A 163 -6.63 -11.45 16.07
N GLU A 164 -6.39 -11.49 17.38
CA GLU A 164 -6.95 -12.51 18.29
C GLU A 164 -8.50 -12.53 18.30
N SER A 165 -9.12 -11.46 17.80
CA SER A 165 -10.56 -11.27 17.64
C SER A 165 -11.16 -11.93 16.38
N SER A 166 -10.34 -12.37 15.42
CA SER A 166 -10.75 -13.02 14.18
C SER A 166 -10.81 -14.55 14.32
N ASN A 167 -11.82 -15.20 13.72
CA ASN A 167 -11.89 -16.66 13.63
C ASN A 167 -10.75 -17.27 12.79
N TYR A 168 -10.10 -16.47 11.95
CA TYR A 168 -8.96 -16.87 11.12
C TYR A 168 -7.71 -16.12 11.57
N ARG A 169 -6.68 -16.87 11.98
CA ARG A 169 -5.46 -16.28 12.53
C ARG A 169 -4.59 -15.61 11.50
N ASP A 170 -4.52 -16.13 10.29
CA ASP A 170 -3.63 -15.62 9.24
C ASP A 170 -4.27 -15.86 7.88
N ILE A 171 -4.09 -14.91 6.96
CA ILE A 171 -4.68 -14.94 5.63
C ILE A 171 -3.59 -14.70 4.59
N LEU A 172 -3.52 -15.58 3.60
CA LEU A 172 -2.80 -15.33 2.37
C LEU A 172 -3.77 -14.90 1.28
N THR A 173 -3.56 -13.70 0.76
CA THR A 173 -4.27 -13.20 -0.41
C THR A 173 -3.37 -13.30 -1.64
N LEU A 174 -3.92 -13.85 -2.72
CA LEU A 174 -3.24 -14.05 -3.99
C LEU A 174 -4.05 -13.43 -5.12
N LYS A 175 -3.39 -12.61 -5.93
CA LYS A 175 -3.92 -12.15 -7.22
C LYS A 175 -3.47 -13.12 -8.30
N LEU A 176 -4.41 -13.63 -9.07
CA LEU A 176 -4.19 -14.62 -10.14
C LEU A 176 -4.48 -14.00 -11.51
N ASN A 177 -3.77 -14.45 -12.56
CA ASN A 177 -3.92 -13.92 -13.91
C ASN A 177 -5.10 -14.51 -14.73
N ARG A 178 -5.94 -15.33 -14.10
CA ARG A 178 -7.12 -15.95 -14.72
C ARG A 178 -8.40 -15.41 -14.10
N ARG A 179 -9.46 -15.31 -14.90
CA ARG A 179 -10.80 -14.91 -14.44
C ARG A 179 -11.55 -16.08 -13.84
N ASP A 180 -11.58 -17.22 -14.54
CA ASP A 180 -12.07 -18.47 -13.98
C ASP A 180 -10.97 -19.12 -13.15
N ILE A 181 -11.23 -19.26 -11.85
CA ILE A 181 -10.34 -19.90 -10.87
C ILE A 181 -11.00 -21.11 -10.22
N SER A 182 -12.14 -21.58 -10.74
CA SER A 182 -12.85 -22.77 -10.24
C SER A 182 -11.93 -24.01 -10.16
N PRO A 183 -11.05 -24.30 -11.16
CA PRO A 183 -10.11 -25.41 -11.06
C PRO A 183 -9.06 -25.24 -9.94
N VAL A 184 -8.62 -23.99 -9.72
CA VAL A 184 -7.65 -23.64 -8.67
C VAL A 184 -8.27 -23.84 -7.29
N VAL A 185 -9.49 -23.32 -7.07
CA VAL A 185 -10.25 -23.47 -5.83
C VAL A 185 -10.46 -24.96 -5.52
N ALA A 186 -10.99 -25.72 -6.47
CA ALA A 186 -11.24 -27.16 -6.30
C ALA A 186 -9.95 -27.95 -6.01
N THR A 187 -8.82 -27.54 -6.59
CA THR A 187 -7.52 -28.14 -6.29
C THR A 187 -7.10 -27.82 -4.86
N LEU A 188 -7.12 -26.55 -4.45
CA LEU A 188 -6.68 -26.14 -3.11
C LEU A 188 -7.54 -26.79 -2.01
N GLU A 189 -8.86 -26.84 -2.17
CA GLU A 189 -9.76 -27.53 -1.23
C GLU A 189 -9.45 -29.03 -1.13
N ARG A 190 -9.10 -29.68 -2.25
CA ARG A 190 -8.67 -31.09 -2.25
C ARG A 190 -7.37 -31.33 -1.46
N PHE A 191 -6.52 -30.33 -1.38
CA PHE A 191 -5.31 -30.33 -0.56
C PHE A 191 -5.54 -29.75 0.85
N GLU A 192 -6.81 -29.68 1.29
CA GLU A 192 -7.22 -29.24 2.63
C GLU A 192 -6.90 -27.78 2.95
N TYR A 193 -6.67 -26.94 1.94
CA TYR A 193 -6.61 -25.49 2.13
C TYR A 193 -8.00 -24.92 2.32
N HIS A 194 -8.16 -24.08 3.36
CA HIS A 194 -9.43 -23.44 3.67
C HIS A 194 -9.55 -22.11 2.92
N ILE A 195 -10.34 -22.09 1.86
CA ILE A 195 -10.62 -20.89 1.07
C ILE A 195 -11.70 -20.07 1.78
N ILE A 196 -11.37 -18.84 2.17
CA ILE A 196 -12.30 -17.93 2.86
C ILE A 196 -12.92 -16.90 1.91
N GLY A 197 -12.29 -16.67 0.77
CA GLY A 197 -12.74 -15.72 -0.24
C GLY A 197 -12.24 -16.09 -1.63
N ALA A 198 -13.11 -15.98 -2.63
CA ALA A 198 -12.75 -16.12 -4.02
C ALA A 198 -13.52 -15.08 -4.84
N TYR A 199 -12.78 -14.11 -5.38
CA TYR A 199 -13.32 -12.94 -6.05
C TYR A 199 -12.90 -12.97 -7.52
N ALA A 200 -13.79 -13.49 -8.36
CA ALA A 200 -13.61 -13.60 -9.79
C ALA A 200 -14.51 -12.60 -10.54
N PHE A 201 -14.11 -12.25 -11.76
CA PHE A 201 -14.91 -11.39 -12.64
C PHE A 201 -16.15 -12.12 -13.17
N GLU A 202 -16.08 -13.45 -13.26
CA GLU A 202 -17.22 -14.32 -13.54
C GLU A 202 -17.70 -14.96 -12.22
N PRO A 203 -19.01 -15.08 -12.00
CA PRO A 203 -19.52 -15.70 -10.77
C PRO A 203 -19.03 -17.15 -10.71
N ILE A 204 -18.27 -17.46 -9.67
CA ILE A 204 -17.85 -18.82 -9.37
C ILE A 204 -19.13 -19.60 -9.03
N VAL A 205 -19.45 -20.60 -9.86
CA VAL A 205 -20.54 -21.51 -9.57
C VAL A 205 -20.01 -22.50 -8.54
N THR A 206 -20.37 -22.30 -7.28
CA THR A 206 -20.04 -23.26 -6.23
C THR A 206 -20.81 -24.56 -6.45
N PRO A 207 -20.21 -25.72 -6.15
CA PRO A 207 -20.87 -27.02 -6.29
C PRO A 207 -22.22 -27.09 -5.56
N ASP A 208 -22.33 -26.40 -4.42
CA ASP A 208 -23.56 -26.35 -3.62
C ASP A 208 -24.67 -25.56 -4.31
N LYS A 209 -24.32 -24.47 -4.99
CA LYS A 209 -25.27 -23.68 -5.78
C LYS A 209 -25.76 -24.48 -7.00
N GLU A 210 -24.85 -25.21 -7.64
CA GLU A 210 -25.19 -26.13 -8.73
C GLU A 210 -26.15 -27.24 -8.27
N ARG A 211 -25.87 -27.87 -7.13
CA ARG A 211 -26.73 -28.91 -6.55
C ARG A 211 -28.10 -28.36 -6.15
N PHE A 212 -28.14 -27.15 -5.58
CA PHE A 212 -29.37 -26.47 -5.24
C PHE A 212 -30.19 -26.14 -6.49
N ASP A 213 -29.57 -25.56 -7.53
CA ASP A 213 -30.24 -25.22 -8.79
C ASP A 213 -30.74 -26.47 -9.52
N MET A 214 -29.98 -27.58 -9.48
CA MET A 214 -30.43 -28.88 -9.99
C MET A 214 -31.62 -29.44 -9.21
N LEU A 215 -31.62 -29.31 -7.88
CA LEU A 215 -32.75 -29.71 -7.05
C LEU A 215 -33.99 -28.88 -7.36
N MET A 216 -33.86 -27.56 -7.46
CA MET A 216 -34.97 -26.66 -7.79
C MET A 216 -35.55 -26.97 -9.17
N ARG A 217 -34.71 -27.22 -10.18
CA ARG A 217 -35.16 -27.69 -11.50
C ARG A 217 -35.89 -29.02 -11.46
N TYR A 218 -35.54 -29.92 -10.53
CA TYR A 218 -36.23 -31.20 -10.36
C TYR A 218 -37.58 -31.04 -9.65
N LEU A 219 -37.73 -30.04 -8.78
CA LEU A 219 -38.97 -29.74 -8.04
C LEU A 219 -39.97 -28.91 -8.84
N ASP A 220 -39.52 -28.16 -9.85
CA ASP A 220 -40.36 -27.39 -10.77
C ASP A 220 -40.96 -28.24 -11.93
N LEU A 221 -40.78 -29.57 -11.89
CA LEU A 221 -41.28 -30.56 -12.86
C LEU A 221 -42.53 -31.30 -12.36
#